data_AF-A0A8T5F5J3-F1
#
_entry.id   AF-A0A8T5F5J3-F1
#
_cell.length_a   1.000
_cell.length_b   1.000
_cell.length_c   1.000
_cell.angle_alpha   90.00
_cell.angle_beta   90.00
_cell.angle_gamma   90.00
#
_symmetry.space_group_name_H-M   'P 1'
#
loop_
_entity.id
_entity.type
_entity.pdbx_description
1 polymer ?
#
loop_
_entity_poly.entity_id
_entity_poly.type
_entity_poly.pdbx_seq_one_letter_code
_entity_poly.pdbx_strand_id
1 'polypeptide(L)'
;KDIKKIPRSYEVVGDILIFSDFPRELKKKEKEVGNYLLKQIKNVKVIAKKSKKYSGKYRTPKLKILAGEKRKETIHKENGVLIKVNPEKAYFSSRSSSERIRVANLVKKDESVLVMFSGVAPFPLVISKHSKAKEAYGIEINKQAHKYGLENIKINKLKNINLFKGNVKKILPKIKKKFDRIVMPLPKSSEDYLNLALKYLKKNGKIHIYLFEHENDFKKLKEKYKKYKPKLTKAGSPSPGKFRVCLELKA
;
A
#
# COMPACT_ATOMS: atom_id res chain seq x y z
N LYS A 1 7.10 -22.41 28.29
CA LYS A 1 8.38 -22.20 27.57
C LYS A 1 8.17 -21.74 26.10
N ASP A 2 7.20 -22.28 25.35
CA ASP A 2 7.02 -21.94 23.93
C ASP A 2 6.42 -20.55 23.63
N ILE A 3 5.65 -19.96 24.56
CA ILE A 3 5.06 -18.62 24.39
C ILE A 3 6.14 -17.55 24.15
N LYS A 4 7.30 -17.67 24.82
CA LYS A 4 8.43 -16.74 24.64
C LYS A 4 9.02 -16.77 23.22
N LYS A 5 8.75 -17.83 22.44
CA LYS A 5 9.25 -18.01 21.08
C LYS A 5 8.26 -17.53 20.00
N ILE A 6 7.05 -17.10 20.38
CA ILE A 6 6.07 -16.58 19.42
C ILE A 6 6.62 -15.27 18.83
N PRO A 7 6.62 -15.10 17.49
CA PRO A 7 7.08 -13.87 16.87
C PRO A 7 6.30 -12.66 17.36
N ARG A 8 7.02 -11.62 17.78
CA ARG A 8 6.40 -10.34 18.16
C ARG A 8 6.00 -9.49 16.95
N SER A 9 6.63 -9.72 15.79
CA SER A 9 6.36 -8.98 14.57
C SER A 9 5.31 -9.70 13.71
N TYR A 10 4.12 -9.12 13.66
CA TYR A 10 3.05 -9.52 12.76
C TYR A 10 2.40 -8.30 12.11
N GLU A 11 1.52 -8.54 11.15
CA GLU A 11 0.67 -7.51 10.57
C GLU A 11 -0.78 -7.95 10.69
N VAL A 12 -1.65 -7.06 11.14
CA VAL A 12 -3.09 -7.29 11.16
C VAL A 12 -3.72 -6.57 9.97
N VAL A 13 -4.44 -7.32 9.14
CA VAL A 13 -5.24 -6.81 8.03
C VAL A 13 -6.68 -7.21 8.29
N GLY A 14 -7.53 -6.23 8.56
CA GLY A 14 -8.88 -6.46 9.08
C GLY A 14 -8.84 -7.34 10.33
N ASP A 15 -9.44 -8.52 10.25
CA ASP A 15 -9.46 -9.52 11.32
C ASP A 15 -8.52 -10.72 11.07
N ILE A 16 -7.58 -10.56 10.13
CA ILE A 16 -6.57 -11.58 9.80
C ILE A 16 -5.21 -11.12 10.33
N LEU A 17 -4.63 -11.89 11.26
CA LEU A 17 -3.25 -11.70 11.72
C LEU A 17 -2.30 -12.53 10.85
N ILE A 18 -1.28 -11.88 10.31
CA ILE A 18 -0.34 -12.48 9.36
C ILE A 18 1.09 -12.39 9.89
N PHE A 19 1.69 -13.54 10.17
CA PHE A 19 3.12 -13.65 10.45
C PHE A 19 3.95 -13.57 9.17
N SER A 20 4.95 -12.69 9.17
CA SER A 20 5.89 -12.56 8.04
C SER A 20 7.02 -13.59 8.10
N ASP A 21 7.44 -13.96 9.31
CA ASP A 21 8.35 -15.06 9.58
C ASP A 21 7.80 -15.87 10.76
N PHE A 22 7.95 -17.19 10.71
CA PHE A 22 7.44 -18.10 11.74
C PHE A 22 8.53 -19.13 12.11
N PRO A 23 8.96 -19.20 13.38
CA PRO A 23 10.09 -20.00 13.83
C PRO A 23 9.95 -21.46 13.42
N ARG A 24 11.03 -22.03 12.87
CA ARG A 24 11.07 -23.45 12.46
C ARG A 24 10.83 -24.38 13.64
N GLU A 25 11.28 -24.00 14.83
CA GLU A 25 11.08 -24.72 16.10
C GLU A 25 9.60 -24.89 16.45
N LEU A 26 8.76 -23.94 16.05
CA LEU A 26 7.31 -23.96 16.31
C LEU A 26 6.52 -24.66 15.20
N LYS A 27 7.17 -25.25 14.19
CA LYS A 27 6.51 -25.86 13.02
C LYS A 27 5.48 -26.93 13.40
N LYS A 28 5.80 -27.78 14.40
CA LYS A 28 4.88 -28.82 14.90
C LYS A 28 3.75 -28.24 15.78
N LYS A 29 3.94 -27.05 16.33
CA LYS A 29 3.00 -26.36 17.25
C LYS A 29 2.24 -25.21 16.59
N GLU A 30 2.26 -25.10 15.26
CA GLU A 30 1.63 -24.01 14.51
C GLU A 30 0.14 -23.81 14.85
N LYS A 31 -0.60 -24.92 14.94
CA LYS A 31 -2.04 -24.91 15.27
C LYS A 31 -2.29 -24.51 16.72
N GLU A 32 -1.48 -25.00 17.66
CA GLU A 32 -1.55 -24.64 19.08
C GLU A 32 -1.28 -23.15 19.30
N VAL A 33 -0.21 -22.63 18.70
CA VAL A 33 0.13 -21.21 18.73
C VAL A 33 -0.98 -20.35 18.11
N GLY A 34 -1.52 -20.77 16.97
CA GLY A 34 -2.64 -20.08 16.34
C GLY A 34 -3.89 -20.02 17.24
N ASN A 35 -4.28 -21.15 17.82
CA ASN A 35 -5.43 -21.22 18.73
C ASN A 35 -5.23 -20.38 20.00
N TYR A 36 -4.02 -20.39 20.56
CA TYR A 36 -3.67 -19.53 21.68
C TYR A 36 -3.86 -18.04 21.32
N LEU A 37 -3.33 -17.60 20.19
CA LEU A 37 -3.44 -16.20 19.75
C LEU A 37 -4.87 -15.77 19.45
N LEU A 38 -5.71 -16.64 18.87
CA LEU A 38 -7.14 -16.34 18.66
C LEU A 38 -7.88 -16.07 19.97
N LYS A 39 -7.56 -16.82 21.02
CA LYS A 39 -8.17 -16.60 22.35
C LYS A 39 -7.72 -15.29 22.97
N GLN A 40 -6.48 -14.86 22.73
CA GLN A 40 -5.91 -13.65 23.31
C GLN A 40 -6.30 -12.37 22.53
N ILE A 41 -6.43 -12.44 21.20
CA ILE A 41 -6.66 -11.27 20.35
C ILE A 41 -8.11 -11.26 19.85
N LYS A 42 -9.02 -10.70 20.65
CA LYS A 42 -10.48 -10.77 20.45
C LYS A 42 -10.98 -10.34 19.05
N ASN A 43 -10.31 -9.38 18.43
CA ASN A 43 -10.71 -8.82 17.12
C ASN A 43 -10.15 -9.61 15.92
N VAL A 44 -9.36 -10.66 16.15
CA VAL A 44 -8.78 -11.50 15.10
C VAL A 44 -9.56 -12.80 15.00
N LYS A 45 -9.93 -13.18 13.77
CA LYS A 45 -10.70 -14.38 13.45
C LYS A 45 -9.89 -15.42 12.67
N VAL A 46 -8.77 -15.00 12.10
CA VAL A 46 -7.86 -15.87 11.32
C VAL A 46 -6.42 -15.59 11.71
N ILE A 47 -5.67 -16.64 12.05
CA ILE A 47 -4.22 -16.58 12.19
C ILE A 47 -3.60 -17.23 10.96
N ALA A 48 -2.74 -16.51 10.27
CA ALA A 48 -2.04 -17.00 9.09
C ALA A 48 -0.54 -16.67 9.13
N LYS A 49 0.22 -17.38 8.31
CA LYS A 49 1.63 -17.04 8.03
C LYS A 49 1.90 -17.03 6.53
N LYS A 50 2.90 -16.26 6.11
CA LYS A 50 3.39 -16.28 4.73
C LYS A 50 4.17 -17.59 4.51
N SER A 51 3.82 -18.36 3.48
CA SER A 51 4.49 -19.64 3.17
C SER A 51 5.75 -19.48 2.30
N LYS A 52 5.91 -18.34 1.62
CA LYS A 52 7.14 -17.90 0.92
C LYS A 52 7.29 -16.36 1.01
N LYS A 53 8.52 -15.84 0.86
CA LYS A 53 8.76 -14.39 0.62
C LYS A 53 8.00 -13.97 -0.66
N TYR A 54 7.56 -12.71 -0.73
CA TYR A 54 6.84 -12.15 -1.89
C TYR A 54 7.50 -12.52 -3.23
N SER A 55 6.78 -13.26 -4.08
CA SER A 55 7.25 -13.74 -5.39
C SER A 55 6.39 -13.21 -6.53
N GLY A 56 6.97 -13.17 -7.74
CA GLY A 56 6.25 -12.83 -8.98
C GLY A 56 5.91 -11.35 -9.16
N LYS A 57 5.35 -11.04 -10.33
CA LYS A 57 5.06 -9.67 -10.80
C LYS A 57 4.13 -8.87 -9.89
N TYR A 58 3.21 -9.53 -9.18
CA TYR A 58 2.18 -8.89 -8.35
C TYR A 58 2.51 -8.86 -6.85
N ARG A 59 3.67 -9.41 -6.45
CA ARG A 59 4.18 -9.35 -5.07
C ARG A 59 3.14 -9.82 -4.04
N THR A 60 2.42 -10.90 -4.31
CA THR A 60 1.47 -11.49 -3.35
C THR A 60 2.10 -12.69 -2.63
N PRO A 61 2.00 -12.78 -1.30
CA PRO A 61 2.45 -13.96 -0.56
C PRO A 61 1.37 -15.04 -0.60
N LYS A 62 1.78 -16.31 -0.69
CA LYS A 62 0.87 -17.42 -0.34
C LYS A 62 0.70 -17.43 1.18
N LEU A 63 -0.54 -17.56 1.65
CA LEU A 63 -0.89 -17.60 3.06
C LEU A 63 -1.29 -19.02 3.47
N LYS A 64 -0.68 -19.51 4.56
CA LYS A 64 -1.11 -20.72 5.27
C LYS A 64 -1.88 -20.30 6.52
N ILE A 65 -3.14 -20.72 6.62
CA ILE A 65 -3.93 -20.54 7.84
C ILE A 65 -3.42 -21.50 8.90
N LEU A 66 -3.15 -20.98 10.09
CA LEU A 66 -2.69 -21.73 11.25
C LEU A 66 -3.86 -22.08 12.18
N ALA A 67 -4.83 -21.16 12.32
CA ALA A 67 -6.03 -21.34 13.13
C ALA A 67 -7.15 -20.37 12.71
N GLY A 68 -8.39 -20.68 13.09
CA GLY A 68 -9.56 -19.82 12.92
C GLY A 68 -10.37 -20.14 11.67
N GLU A 69 -11.08 -19.13 11.15
CA GLU A 69 -11.95 -19.29 9.98
C GLU A 69 -11.15 -19.65 8.71
N LYS A 70 -11.71 -20.50 7.84
CA LYS A 70 -11.07 -20.96 6.60
C LYS A 70 -11.23 -19.96 5.44
N ARG A 71 -10.92 -18.69 5.69
CA ARG A 71 -10.95 -17.62 4.66
C ARG A 71 -9.68 -16.78 4.66
N LYS A 72 -9.46 -16.09 3.54
CA LYS A 72 -8.34 -15.15 3.35
C LYS A 72 -8.80 -13.76 2.91
N GLU A 73 -10.11 -13.56 2.79
CA GLU A 73 -10.71 -12.27 2.49
C GLU A 73 -11.18 -11.61 3.78
N THR A 74 -11.04 -10.30 3.88
CA THR A 74 -11.40 -9.49 5.05
C THR A 74 -11.72 -8.07 4.63
N ILE A 75 -12.35 -7.30 5.53
CA ILE A 75 -12.45 -5.84 5.44
C ILE A 75 -11.50 -5.23 6.47
N HIS A 76 -10.60 -4.37 6.03
CA HIS A 76 -9.74 -3.57 6.90
C HIS A 76 -10.28 -2.15 7.01
N LYS A 77 -10.36 -1.62 8.23
CA LYS A 77 -10.78 -0.23 8.49
C LYS A 77 -9.56 0.62 8.81
N GLU A 78 -9.38 1.71 8.08
CA GLU A 78 -8.37 2.73 8.35
C GLU A 78 -8.86 4.08 7.88
N ASN A 79 -8.42 5.18 8.52
CA ASN A 79 -8.73 6.55 8.08
C ASN A 79 -10.19 6.75 7.64
N GLY A 80 -11.16 6.22 8.39
CA GLY A 80 -12.58 6.35 8.05
C GLY A 80 -13.04 5.69 6.73
N VAL A 81 -12.23 4.82 6.12
CA VAL A 81 -12.60 4.01 4.94
C VAL A 81 -12.55 2.51 5.25
N LEU A 82 -13.34 1.74 4.50
CA LEU A 82 -13.38 0.28 4.54
C LEU A 82 -12.68 -0.28 3.30
N ILE A 83 -11.74 -1.22 3.50
CA ILE A 83 -10.90 -1.78 2.44
C ILE A 83 -11.06 -3.30 2.45
N LYS A 84 -11.92 -3.80 1.58
CA LYS A 84 -12.04 -5.23 1.29
C LYS A 84 -10.82 -5.70 0.51
N VAL A 85 -10.21 -6.79 0.97
CA VAL A 85 -9.01 -7.36 0.37
C VAL A 85 -8.86 -8.83 0.70
N ASN A 86 -8.29 -9.58 -0.24
CA ASN A 86 -7.65 -10.86 0.04
C ASN A 86 -6.13 -10.70 -0.09
N PRO A 87 -5.35 -10.75 1.01
CA PRO A 87 -3.91 -10.45 0.97
C PRO A 87 -3.06 -11.46 0.17
N GLU A 88 -3.61 -12.62 -0.22
CA GLU A 88 -2.98 -13.56 -1.15
C GLU A 88 -3.21 -13.20 -2.63
N LYS A 89 -4.28 -12.44 -2.93
CA LYS A 89 -4.65 -12.06 -4.30
C LYS A 89 -4.21 -10.64 -4.67
N ALA A 90 -4.08 -9.75 -3.69
CA ALA A 90 -3.68 -8.37 -3.89
C ALA A 90 -2.75 -7.89 -2.78
N TYR A 91 -1.73 -7.11 -3.14
CA TYR A 91 -0.85 -6.48 -2.16
C TYR A 91 -1.62 -5.40 -1.40
N PHE A 92 -1.57 -5.46 -0.07
CA PHE A 92 -2.04 -4.44 0.84
C PHE A 92 -1.15 -4.44 2.08
N SER A 93 -0.96 -3.27 2.69
CA SER A 93 -0.31 -3.16 3.99
C SER A 93 -0.98 -2.09 4.84
N SER A 94 -1.37 -2.48 6.06
CA SER A 94 -1.97 -1.58 7.05
C SER A 94 -0.93 -0.61 7.63
N ARG A 95 0.35 -0.98 7.59
CA ARG A 95 1.50 -0.14 8.00
C ARG A 95 1.69 1.13 7.16
N SER A 96 0.92 1.29 6.09
CA SER A 96 0.95 2.45 5.20
C SER A 96 -0.20 3.43 5.44
N SER A 97 -1.03 3.19 6.46
CA SER A 97 -2.20 4.01 6.79
C SER A 97 -1.85 5.47 7.05
N SER A 98 -0.83 5.73 7.89
CA SER A 98 -0.37 7.09 8.23
C SER A 98 0.11 7.86 7.00
N GLU A 99 0.77 7.17 6.08
CA GLU A 99 1.27 7.78 4.85
C GLU A 99 0.14 8.15 3.88
N ARG A 100 -0.93 7.35 3.83
CA ARG A 100 -2.10 7.65 2.99
C ARG A 100 -2.84 8.90 3.46
N ILE A 101 -3.08 9.02 4.77
CA ILE A 101 -3.73 10.22 5.31
C ILE A 101 -2.82 11.45 5.19
N ARG A 102 -1.50 11.30 5.37
CA ARG A 102 -0.54 12.38 5.13
C ARG A 102 -0.63 12.92 3.70
N VAL A 103 -0.63 12.05 2.69
CA VAL A 103 -0.76 12.48 1.29
C VAL A 103 -2.11 13.13 1.04
N ALA A 104 -3.21 12.56 1.56
CA ALA A 104 -4.55 13.14 1.41
C ALA A 104 -4.64 14.57 1.99
N ASN A 105 -4.03 14.82 3.15
CA ASN A 105 -3.99 16.15 3.77
C ASN A 105 -3.15 17.18 2.99
N LEU A 106 -2.30 16.74 2.07
CA LEU A 106 -1.52 17.64 1.19
C LEU A 106 -2.28 18.00 -0.10
N VAL A 107 -3.38 17.31 -0.41
CA VAL A 107 -4.16 17.54 -1.62
C VAL A 107 -4.99 18.81 -1.46
N LYS A 108 -4.78 19.77 -2.36
CA LYS A 108 -5.53 21.03 -2.37
C LYS A 108 -6.90 20.87 -3.03
N LYS A 109 -7.76 21.85 -2.78
CA LYS A 109 -9.08 21.95 -3.43
C LYS A 109 -8.92 21.86 -4.95
N ASP A 110 -9.80 21.11 -5.58
CA ASP A 110 -9.93 20.93 -7.04
C ASP A 110 -8.73 20.25 -7.74
N GLU A 111 -7.76 19.71 -6.99
CA GLU A 111 -6.69 18.90 -7.58
C GLU A 111 -7.26 17.63 -8.23
N SER A 112 -6.76 17.32 -9.42
CA SER A 112 -6.86 15.99 -10.03
C SER A 112 -5.64 15.17 -9.64
N VAL A 113 -5.85 14.08 -8.89
CA VAL A 113 -4.77 13.24 -8.35
C VAL A 113 -4.68 11.91 -9.11
N LEU A 114 -3.48 11.48 -9.49
CA LEU A 114 -3.22 10.18 -10.10
C LEU A 114 -2.44 9.28 -9.16
N VAL A 115 -2.87 8.03 -9.01
CA VAL A 115 -2.15 6.96 -8.31
C VAL A 115 -1.78 5.88 -9.31
N MET A 116 -0.51 5.82 -9.71
CA MET A 116 -0.04 4.96 -10.82
C MET A 116 -0.12 3.45 -10.54
N PHE A 117 -0.05 3.05 -9.27
CA PHE A 117 -0.02 1.66 -8.82
C PHE A 117 -1.02 1.48 -7.66
N SER A 118 -2.30 1.57 -8.00
CA SER A 118 -3.37 1.82 -7.03
C SER A 118 -3.76 0.61 -6.17
N GLY A 119 -3.36 -0.62 -6.51
CA GLY A 119 -3.70 -1.82 -5.72
C GLY A 119 -5.21 -1.98 -5.54
N VAL A 120 -5.64 -2.22 -4.30
CA VAL A 120 -7.05 -2.25 -3.90
C VAL A 120 -7.65 -0.85 -3.64
N ALA A 121 -7.04 0.17 -4.26
CA ALA A 121 -7.36 1.59 -4.17
C ALA A 121 -7.26 2.27 -2.78
N PRO A 122 -6.35 1.90 -1.86
CA PRO A 122 -6.34 2.53 -0.54
C PRO A 122 -5.95 4.02 -0.59
N PHE A 123 -5.04 4.44 -1.48
CA PHE A 123 -4.73 5.87 -1.67
C PHE A 123 -5.93 6.64 -2.26
N PRO A 124 -6.52 6.24 -3.41
CA PRO A 124 -7.70 6.93 -3.94
C PRO A 124 -8.86 7.06 -2.94
N LEU A 125 -9.15 6.01 -2.16
CA LEU A 125 -10.20 6.04 -1.14
C LEU A 125 -9.92 7.08 -0.05
N VAL A 126 -8.70 7.09 0.50
CA VAL A 126 -8.34 8.03 1.57
C VAL A 126 -8.26 9.47 1.05
N ILE A 127 -7.74 9.68 -0.17
CA ILE A 127 -7.73 11.00 -0.83
C ILE A 127 -9.16 11.52 -1.01
N SER A 128 -10.04 10.70 -1.58
CA SER A 128 -11.45 11.07 -1.80
C SER A 128 -12.19 11.36 -0.49
N LYS A 129 -11.89 10.60 0.59
CA LYS A 129 -12.53 10.77 1.90
C LYS A 129 -12.09 12.02 2.66
N HIS A 130 -10.82 12.42 2.55
CA HIS A 130 -10.20 13.42 3.45
C HIS A 130 -9.71 14.69 2.76
N SER A 131 -9.93 14.84 1.46
CA SER A 131 -9.51 16.04 0.73
C SER A 131 -10.66 16.63 -0.09
N LYS A 132 -10.45 17.86 -0.55
CA LYS A 132 -11.34 18.53 -1.51
C LYS A 132 -10.88 18.29 -2.96
N ALA A 133 -10.27 17.13 -3.25
CA ALA A 133 -9.86 16.77 -4.60
C ALA A 133 -11.06 16.76 -5.54
N LYS A 134 -10.87 17.29 -6.75
CA LYS A 134 -11.88 17.17 -7.82
C LYS A 134 -12.11 15.69 -8.14
N GLU A 135 -11.02 14.93 -8.27
CA GLU A 135 -11.06 13.53 -8.65
C GLU A 135 -9.74 12.81 -8.35
N ALA A 136 -9.85 11.52 -8.05
CA ALA A 136 -8.72 10.62 -7.85
C ALA A 136 -8.73 9.49 -8.88
N TYR A 137 -7.63 9.34 -9.61
CA TYR A 137 -7.43 8.29 -10.60
C TYR A 137 -6.54 7.20 -10.03
N GLY A 138 -6.86 5.94 -10.30
CA GLY A 138 -6.02 4.81 -9.94
C GLY A 138 -5.80 3.89 -11.13
N ILE A 139 -4.55 3.49 -11.36
CA ILE A 139 -4.21 2.48 -12.38
C ILE A 139 -3.67 1.25 -11.67
N GLU A 140 -4.15 0.06 -12.03
CA GLU A 140 -3.69 -1.20 -11.43
C GLU A 140 -3.60 -2.31 -12.48
N ILE A 141 -2.47 -3.01 -12.50
CA ILE A 141 -2.20 -4.07 -13.48
C ILE A 141 -2.78 -5.42 -13.05
N ASN A 142 -2.86 -5.69 -11.75
CA ASN A 142 -3.44 -6.90 -11.18
C ASN A 142 -4.97 -6.83 -11.25
N LYS A 143 -5.56 -7.70 -12.08
CA LYS A 143 -7.01 -7.83 -12.27
C LYS A 143 -7.78 -8.02 -10.96
N GLN A 144 -7.26 -8.82 -10.02
CA GLN A 144 -7.93 -9.07 -8.74
C GLN A 144 -7.87 -7.84 -7.83
N ALA A 145 -6.71 -7.17 -7.75
CA ALA A 145 -6.57 -5.94 -6.98
C ALA A 145 -7.49 -4.83 -7.51
N HIS A 146 -7.56 -4.68 -8.84
CA HIS A 146 -8.49 -3.75 -9.48
C HIS A 146 -9.96 -4.07 -9.17
N LYS A 147 -10.35 -5.36 -9.19
CA LYS A 147 -11.72 -5.77 -8.82
C LYS A 147 -12.04 -5.37 -7.37
N TYR A 148 -11.15 -5.64 -6.42
CA TYR A 148 -11.30 -5.16 -5.04
C TYR A 148 -11.36 -3.62 -4.97
N GLY A 149 -10.56 -2.90 -5.75
CA GLY A 149 -10.62 -1.45 -5.83
C GLY A 149 -12.00 -0.93 -6.22
N LEU A 150 -12.63 -1.54 -7.25
CA LEU A 150 -13.99 -1.19 -7.67
C LEU A 150 -15.03 -1.52 -6.58
N GLU A 151 -14.92 -2.68 -5.92
CA GLU A 151 -15.78 -3.04 -4.78
C GLU A 151 -15.62 -2.04 -3.62
N ASN A 152 -14.39 -1.63 -3.32
CA ASN A 152 -14.11 -0.68 -2.25
C ASN A 152 -14.70 0.70 -2.52
N ILE A 153 -14.72 1.17 -3.77
CA ILE A 153 -15.41 2.42 -4.13
C ILE A 153 -16.90 2.32 -3.77
N LYS A 154 -17.54 1.20 -4.14
CA LYS A 154 -18.96 0.96 -3.85
C LYS A 154 -19.23 0.89 -2.34
N ILE A 155 -18.43 0.14 -1.58
CA ILE A 155 -18.57 -0.01 -0.12
C ILE A 155 -18.49 1.35 0.58
N ASN A 156 -17.62 2.25 0.13
CA ASN A 156 -17.44 3.57 0.73
C ASN A 156 -18.35 4.64 0.15
N LYS A 157 -19.19 4.32 -0.86
CA LYS A 157 -20.11 5.26 -1.53
C LYS A 157 -19.39 6.50 -2.10
N LEU A 158 -18.16 6.35 -2.58
CA LEU A 158 -17.36 7.45 -3.13
C LEU A 158 -17.60 7.58 -4.64
N LYS A 159 -17.78 8.82 -5.13
CA LYS A 159 -18.18 9.08 -6.52
C LYS A 159 -17.07 9.69 -7.39
N ASN A 160 -16.07 10.33 -6.79
CA ASN A 160 -14.99 11.04 -7.51
C ASN A 160 -13.73 10.19 -7.71
N ILE A 161 -13.87 8.86 -7.84
CA ILE A 161 -12.75 7.94 -8.05
C ILE A 161 -12.90 7.21 -9.37
N ASN A 162 -11.87 7.29 -10.22
CA ASN A 162 -11.80 6.64 -11.52
C ASN A 162 -10.69 5.58 -11.53
N LEU A 163 -11.03 4.29 -11.61
CA LEU A 163 -10.04 3.21 -11.64
C LEU A 163 -9.92 2.58 -13.03
N PHE A 164 -8.68 2.27 -13.43
CA PHE A 164 -8.36 1.66 -14.71
C PHE A 164 -7.53 0.40 -14.51
N LYS A 165 -7.93 -0.68 -15.17
CA LYS A 165 -7.16 -1.92 -15.22
C LYS A 165 -6.14 -1.87 -16.35
N GLY A 166 -4.85 -1.97 -16.04
CA GLY A 166 -3.82 -2.16 -17.06
C GLY A 166 -2.43 -1.70 -16.66
N ASN A 167 -1.51 -1.78 -17.62
CA ASN A 167 -0.17 -1.23 -17.46
C ASN A 167 -0.23 0.30 -17.56
N VAL A 168 0.34 1.00 -16.58
CA VAL A 168 0.36 2.47 -16.53
C VAL A 168 0.91 3.12 -17.82
N LYS A 169 1.91 2.52 -18.47
CA LYS A 169 2.47 2.98 -19.76
C LYS A 169 1.44 2.93 -20.90
N LYS A 170 0.49 2.00 -20.84
CA LYS A 170 -0.56 1.82 -21.87
C LYS A 170 -1.85 2.58 -21.54
N ILE A 171 -2.14 2.77 -20.26
CA ILE A 171 -3.39 3.41 -19.80
C ILE A 171 -3.28 4.93 -19.79
N LEU A 172 -2.16 5.52 -19.33
CA LEU A 172 -2.03 6.98 -19.25
C LEU A 172 -2.26 7.71 -20.58
N PRO A 173 -1.74 7.23 -21.74
CA PRO A 173 -2.05 7.85 -23.02
C PRO A 173 -3.54 7.91 -23.36
N LYS A 174 -4.33 6.95 -22.88
CA LYS A 174 -5.78 6.86 -23.15
C LYS A 174 -6.60 7.80 -22.27
N ILE A 175 -6.09 8.18 -21.09
CA ILE A 175 -6.79 9.09 -20.17
C ILE A 175 -6.78 10.54 -20.69
N LYS A 176 -5.86 10.90 -21.62
CA LYS A 176 -5.79 12.21 -22.28
C LYS A 176 -5.88 13.42 -21.32
N LYS A 177 -5.27 13.31 -20.14
CA LYS A 177 -5.34 14.32 -19.08
C LYS A 177 -4.00 14.44 -18.33
N LYS A 178 -3.70 15.63 -17.83
CA LYS A 178 -2.61 15.89 -16.88
C LYS A 178 -3.13 16.07 -15.45
N PHE A 179 -2.28 15.79 -14.48
CA PHE A 179 -2.63 15.75 -13.06
C PHE A 179 -1.86 16.80 -12.26
N ASP A 180 -2.52 17.34 -11.23
CA ASP A 180 -1.92 18.29 -10.29
C ASP A 180 -0.97 17.56 -9.32
N ARG A 181 -1.32 16.31 -9.01
CA ARG A 181 -0.53 15.45 -8.12
C ARG A 181 -0.47 14.02 -8.62
N ILE A 182 0.71 13.42 -8.58
CA ILE A 182 0.93 12.02 -8.93
C ILE A 182 1.55 11.29 -7.74
N VAL A 183 1.02 10.13 -7.41
CA VAL A 183 1.48 9.25 -6.32
C VAL A 183 1.96 7.94 -6.93
N MET A 184 3.20 7.54 -6.62
CA MET A 184 3.86 6.38 -7.21
C MET A 184 4.26 5.36 -6.13
N PRO A 185 3.30 4.62 -5.52
CA PRO A 185 3.56 3.74 -4.39
C PRO A 185 4.16 2.39 -4.82
N LEU A 186 5.28 2.40 -5.56
CA LEU A 186 6.00 1.20 -6.01
C LEU A 186 7.50 1.26 -5.64
N PRO A 187 7.86 1.18 -4.34
CA PRO A 187 9.18 1.60 -3.85
C PRO A 187 10.42 0.94 -4.46
N LYS A 188 10.25 -0.22 -5.12
CA LYS A 188 11.36 -0.96 -5.75
C LYS A 188 11.70 -0.51 -7.16
N SER A 189 10.76 0.14 -7.85
CA SER A 189 10.89 0.47 -9.28
C SER A 189 10.16 1.76 -9.64
N SER A 190 9.85 2.62 -8.66
CA SER A 190 9.20 3.90 -8.94
C SER A 190 10.04 4.77 -9.88
N GLU A 191 11.37 4.73 -9.78
CA GLU A 191 12.27 5.58 -10.59
C GLU A 191 12.08 5.34 -12.10
N ASP A 192 11.84 4.09 -12.52
CA ASP A 192 11.61 3.69 -13.92
C ASP A 192 10.40 4.38 -14.57
N TYR A 193 9.51 4.95 -13.75
CA TYR A 193 8.28 5.59 -14.19
C TYR A 193 8.28 7.11 -13.98
N LEU A 194 9.37 7.69 -13.48
CA LEU A 194 9.41 9.12 -13.18
C LEU A 194 9.27 9.98 -14.45
N ASN A 195 9.98 9.64 -15.53
CA ASN A 195 9.87 10.35 -16.81
C ASN A 195 8.43 10.28 -17.37
N LEU A 196 7.77 9.14 -17.21
CA LEU A 196 6.36 9.01 -17.57
C LEU A 196 5.48 9.90 -16.68
N ALA A 197 5.67 9.89 -15.37
CA ALA A 197 4.92 10.73 -14.45
C ALA A 197 5.07 12.23 -14.78
N LEU A 198 6.28 12.69 -15.05
CA LEU A 198 6.56 14.08 -15.44
C LEU A 198 5.80 14.50 -16.72
N LYS A 199 5.70 13.62 -17.73
CA LYS A 199 4.94 13.89 -18.96
C LYS A 199 3.44 14.18 -18.68
N TYR A 200 2.87 13.54 -17.66
CA TYR A 200 1.47 13.67 -17.28
C TYR A 200 1.24 14.61 -16.08
N LEU A 201 2.29 15.28 -15.59
CA LEU A 201 2.18 16.28 -14.55
C LEU A 201 1.82 17.65 -15.16
N LYS A 202 0.92 18.39 -14.51
CA LYS A 202 0.69 19.80 -14.81
C LYS A 202 1.89 20.66 -14.35
N LYS A 203 2.00 21.87 -14.91
CA LYS A 203 2.97 22.87 -14.44
C LYS A 203 2.77 23.14 -12.94
N ASN A 204 3.85 23.18 -12.17
CA ASN A 204 3.84 23.33 -10.70
C ASN A 204 3.24 22.15 -9.93
N GLY A 205 3.01 21.01 -10.59
CA GLY A 205 2.45 19.82 -9.97
C GLY A 205 3.43 19.14 -9.00
N LYS A 206 2.90 18.17 -8.24
CA LYS A 206 3.66 17.43 -7.23
C LYS A 206 3.71 15.93 -7.55
N ILE A 207 4.90 15.33 -7.42
CA ILE A 207 5.07 13.87 -7.51
C ILE A 207 5.49 13.33 -6.15
N HIS A 208 4.77 12.33 -5.64
CA HIS A 208 5.14 11.55 -4.46
C HIS A 208 5.76 10.24 -4.92
N ILE A 209 7.08 10.20 -4.96
CA ILE A 209 7.84 9.00 -5.33
C ILE A 209 8.27 8.27 -4.06
N TYR A 210 7.97 6.97 -4.00
CA TYR A 210 8.40 6.12 -2.88
C TYR A 210 9.62 5.32 -3.27
N LEU A 211 10.55 5.18 -2.34
CA LEU A 211 11.81 4.43 -2.48
C LEU A 211 12.14 3.71 -1.17
N PHE A 212 13.02 2.71 -1.23
CA PHE A 212 13.66 2.18 -0.04
C PHE A 212 15.08 2.71 0.04
N GLU A 213 15.44 3.35 1.14
CA GLU A 213 16.76 3.94 1.33
C GLU A 213 17.28 3.78 2.76
N HIS A 214 18.60 3.70 2.92
CA HIS A 214 19.25 3.75 4.22
C HIS A 214 19.35 5.21 4.71
N GLU A 215 19.21 5.45 6.02
CA GLU A 215 19.19 6.83 6.52
C GLU A 215 20.48 7.62 6.27
N ASN A 216 21.62 6.94 6.28
CA ASN A 216 22.93 7.53 5.93
C ASN A 216 22.97 8.08 4.50
N ASP A 217 22.16 7.52 3.60
CA ASP A 217 22.13 7.89 2.18
C ASP A 217 21.07 8.97 1.86
N PHE A 218 20.34 9.48 2.85
CA PHE A 218 19.29 10.47 2.62
C PHE A 218 19.81 11.77 1.99
N LYS A 219 21.02 12.20 2.34
CA LYS A 219 21.64 13.40 1.73
C LYS A 219 21.91 13.16 0.24
N LYS A 220 22.54 12.03 -0.10
CA LYS A 220 22.81 11.61 -1.48
C LYS A 220 21.52 11.47 -2.28
N LEU A 221 20.47 10.89 -1.68
CA LEU A 221 19.17 10.77 -2.31
C LEU A 221 18.54 12.13 -2.62
N LYS A 222 18.59 13.09 -1.69
CA LYS A 222 18.11 14.46 -1.97
C LYS A 222 18.91 15.12 -3.09
N GLU A 223 20.22 14.94 -3.12
CA GLU A 223 21.07 15.51 -4.17
C GLU A 223 20.71 14.96 -5.56
N LYS A 224 20.50 13.63 -5.67
CA LYS A 224 20.03 12.98 -6.91
C LYS A 224 18.77 13.64 -7.50
N TYR A 225 17.90 14.16 -6.63
CA TYR A 225 16.61 14.76 -6.99
C TYR A 225 16.58 16.29 -6.87
N LYS A 226 17.72 16.95 -6.63
CA LYS A 226 17.81 18.39 -6.29
C LYS A 226 17.09 19.32 -7.24
N LYS A 227 17.14 19.03 -8.55
CA LYS A 227 16.43 19.81 -9.59
C LYS A 227 14.91 19.92 -9.34
N TYR A 228 14.32 19.00 -8.60
CA TYR A 228 12.90 19.00 -8.25
C TYR A 228 12.60 19.44 -6.82
N LYS A 229 13.56 20.06 -6.12
CA LYS A 229 13.42 20.59 -4.75
C LYS A 229 12.79 19.55 -3.78
N PRO A 230 13.44 18.39 -3.58
CA PRO A 230 12.81 17.22 -2.98
C PRO A 230 12.56 17.40 -1.48
N LYS A 231 11.33 17.17 -1.02
CA LYS A 231 11.01 17.05 0.40
C LYS A 231 10.91 15.58 0.80
N LEU A 232 11.86 15.11 1.61
CA LEU A 232 11.93 13.74 2.10
C LEU A 232 11.07 13.55 3.36
N THR A 233 10.27 12.49 3.38
CA THR A 233 9.51 12.02 4.56
C THR A 233 9.75 10.53 4.78
N LYS A 234 9.99 10.10 6.03
CA LYS A 234 10.02 8.68 6.40
C LYS A 234 8.58 8.14 6.38
N ALA A 235 8.29 7.19 5.50
CA ALA A 235 6.97 6.61 5.27
C ALA A 235 6.86 5.15 5.79
N GLY A 236 7.65 4.82 6.82
CA GLY A 236 7.75 3.50 7.45
C GLY A 236 9.15 2.89 7.36
N SER A 237 9.43 1.90 8.22
CA SER A 237 10.71 1.20 8.27
C SER A 237 10.51 -0.31 8.04
N PRO A 238 11.03 -0.88 6.93
CA PRO A 238 11.00 -2.33 6.71
C PRO A 238 12.00 -3.12 7.57
N SER A 239 13.10 -2.49 7.99
CA SER A 239 14.18 -3.08 8.79
C SER A 239 15.00 -1.97 9.46
N PRO A 240 15.77 -2.27 10.53
CA PRO A 240 16.64 -1.27 11.17
C PRO A 240 17.51 -0.50 10.15
N GLY A 241 17.64 0.81 10.33
CA GLY A 241 18.41 1.73 9.46
C GLY A 241 17.81 1.99 8.06
N LYS A 242 16.94 1.10 7.57
CA LYS A 242 16.29 1.20 6.25
C LYS A 242 14.88 1.75 6.38
N PHE A 243 14.53 2.68 5.50
CA PHE A 243 13.21 3.31 5.48
C PHE A 243 12.58 3.16 4.10
N ARG A 244 11.26 3.00 4.08
CA ARG A 244 10.48 3.44 2.93
C ARG A 244 10.39 4.95 3.05
N VAL A 245 10.96 5.68 2.11
CA VAL A 245 10.90 7.14 2.06
C VAL A 245 9.93 7.58 0.98
N CYS A 246 9.26 8.71 1.21
CA CYS A 246 8.54 9.46 0.20
C CYS A 246 9.35 10.72 -0.12
N LEU A 247 9.71 10.93 -1.38
CA LEU A 247 10.17 12.23 -1.86
C LEU A 247 8.99 12.92 -2.53
N GLU A 248 8.59 14.08 -2.01
CA GLU A 248 7.73 15.00 -2.75
C GLU A 248 8.61 15.85 -3.66
N LEU A 249 8.44 15.68 -4.96
CA LEU A 249 9.11 16.41 -6.02
C LEU A 249 8.19 17.51 -6.55
N LYS A 250 8.74 18.69 -6.84
CA LYS A 250 8.06 19.80 -7.50
C LYS A 250 8.66 20.00 -8.89
N ALA A 251 7.83 19.95 -9.94
CA ALA A 251 8.23 20.21 -11.33
C ALA A 251 7.37 21.31 -11.95
#